data_AF-A0A180F8D4-F1
#
_entry.id   AF-A0A180F8D4-F1
#
_cell.length_a   1.000
_cell.length_b   1.000
_cell.length_c   1.000
_cell.angle_alpha   90.00
_cell.angle_beta   90.00
_cell.angle_gamma   90.00
#
_symmetry.space_group_name_H-M   'P 1'
#
loop_
_entity.id
_entity.type
_entity.pdbx_description
1 polymer ?
#
loop_
_entity_poly.entity_id
_entity_poly.type
_entity_poly.pdbx_seq_one_letter_code
_entity_poly.pdbx_strand_id
1 'polypeptide(L)'
;MIGWDPYNQNAVSPFFDPEWMFGLTQGFDIVIGNPPYVEAKKLKDIASTLKKIYTVYSGTADLSIYFIEQGLKLCKDSGLLMLITTNKFFNTGYGKLVRAYLLKHQIRNIIDFE
;
A
#
# COMPACT_ATOMS: atom_id res chain seq x y z
N MET A 1 -5.69 -17.48 -26.26
CA MET A 1 -5.22 -16.10 -25.99
C MET A 1 -5.92 -15.61 -24.73
N ILE A 2 -5.17 -15.05 -23.80
CA ILE A 2 -5.64 -14.60 -22.48
C ILE A 2 -6.70 -13.51 -22.72
N GLY A 3 -7.91 -13.67 -22.19
CA GLY A 3 -9.06 -12.79 -22.43
C GLY A 3 -9.03 -11.46 -21.68
N TRP A 4 -7.84 -10.99 -21.28
CA TRP A 4 -7.69 -9.73 -20.57
C TRP A 4 -7.46 -8.59 -21.56
N ASP A 5 -8.39 -7.63 -21.57
CA ASP A 5 -8.32 -6.41 -22.36
C ASP A 5 -8.12 -5.21 -21.41
N PRO A 6 -6.94 -4.55 -21.39
CA PRO A 6 -6.69 -3.38 -20.55
C PRO A 6 -7.61 -2.19 -20.84
N TYR A 7 -8.27 -2.18 -22.00
CA TYR A 7 -9.15 -1.09 -22.43
C TYR A 7 -10.63 -1.39 -22.20
N ASN A 8 -10.97 -2.61 -21.74
CA ASN A 8 -12.33 -2.95 -21.36
C ASN A 8 -12.65 -2.46 -19.94
N GLN A 9 -13.30 -1.30 -19.87
CA GLN A 9 -13.66 -0.62 -18.63
C GLN A 9 -14.66 -1.40 -17.75
N ASN A 10 -15.33 -2.41 -18.30
CA ASN A 10 -16.29 -3.25 -17.58
C ASN A 10 -15.72 -4.60 -17.14
N ALA A 11 -14.47 -4.89 -17.50
CA ALA A 11 -13.78 -6.10 -17.09
C ALA A 11 -12.86 -5.81 -15.90
N VAL A 12 -12.75 -6.80 -15.00
CA VAL A 12 -11.76 -6.79 -13.91
C VAL A 12 -10.78 -7.93 -14.13
N SER A 13 -9.51 -7.68 -13.85
CA SER A 13 -8.52 -8.76 -13.79
C SER A 13 -8.58 -9.43 -12.42
N PRO A 14 -8.54 -10.78 -12.33
CA PRO A 14 -8.45 -11.48 -11.04
C PRO A 14 -7.05 -11.34 -10.41
N PHE A 15 -6.09 -10.75 -11.12
CA PHE A 15 -4.72 -10.51 -10.65
C PHE A 15 -4.23 -9.12 -11.09
N PHE A 16 -3.15 -8.65 -10.48
CA PHE A 16 -2.46 -7.45 -10.90
C PHE A 16 -0.96 -7.73 -11.04
N ASP A 17 -0.41 -7.46 -12.21
CA ASP A 17 1.02 -7.51 -12.50
C ASP A 17 1.39 -6.34 -13.42
N PRO A 18 2.17 -5.33 -12.93
CA PRO A 18 2.41 -4.11 -13.69
C PRO A 18 3.26 -4.34 -14.95
N GLU A 19 4.14 -5.34 -14.95
CA GLU A 19 4.98 -5.65 -16.10
C GLU A 19 4.16 -6.33 -17.20
N TRP A 20 3.40 -7.36 -16.85
CA TRP A 20 2.57 -8.09 -17.81
C TRP A 20 1.41 -7.24 -18.35
N MET A 21 0.82 -6.41 -17.49
CA MET A 21 -0.35 -5.63 -17.86
C MET A 21 0.02 -4.35 -18.61
N PHE A 22 1.11 -3.67 -18.22
CA PHE A 22 1.41 -2.32 -18.70
C PHE A 22 2.84 -2.16 -19.24
N GLY A 23 3.65 -3.23 -19.26
CA GLY A 23 5.06 -3.15 -19.63
C GLY A 23 5.91 -2.35 -18.63
N LEU A 24 5.42 -2.17 -17.40
CA LEU A 24 6.07 -1.35 -16.38
C LEU A 24 7.02 -2.19 -15.54
N THR A 25 8.32 -2.07 -15.80
CA THR A 25 9.39 -2.81 -15.07
C THR A 25 9.99 -2.03 -13.92
N GLN A 26 9.81 -0.71 -13.87
CA GLN A 26 10.42 0.16 -12.86
C GLN A 26 9.44 0.61 -11.76
N GLY A 27 8.14 0.28 -11.91
CA GLY A 27 7.06 0.81 -11.06
C GLY A 27 6.34 2.01 -11.69
N PHE A 28 5.48 2.66 -10.91
CA PHE A 28 4.68 3.83 -11.32
C PHE A 28 5.35 5.14 -10.91
N ASP A 29 5.24 6.17 -11.76
CA ASP A 29 5.69 7.53 -11.44
C ASP A 29 4.90 8.13 -10.27
N ILE A 30 3.62 7.78 -10.17
CA ILE A 30 2.72 8.25 -9.12
C ILE A 30 1.83 7.09 -8.67
N VAL A 31 1.78 6.84 -7.36
CA VAL A 31 0.82 5.96 -6.72
C VAL A 31 -0.07 6.82 -5.82
N ILE A 32 -1.37 6.89 -6.12
CA ILE A 32 -2.34 7.65 -5.33
C ILE A 32 -3.40 6.68 -4.81
N GLY A 33 -3.84 6.85 -3.57
CA GLY A 33 -4.92 6.01 -3.05
C GLY A 33 -5.57 6.52 -1.77
N ASN A 34 -6.79 6.04 -1.56
CA ASN A 34 -7.49 6.09 -0.28
C ASN A 34 -7.69 4.62 0.16
N PRO A 35 -6.76 4.04 0.93
CA PRO A 35 -6.80 2.64 1.29
C PRO A 35 -8.05 2.28 2.10
N PRO A 36 -8.44 0.99 2.10
CA PRO A 36 -9.56 0.52 2.90
C PRO A 36 -9.25 0.58 4.41
N TYR A 37 -10.17 1.12 5.20
CA TYR A 37 -10.06 1.23 6.65
C TYR A 37 -10.68 0.02 7.36
N VAL A 38 -9.92 -1.07 7.43
CA VAL A 38 -10.37 -2.33 8.06
C VAL A 38 -9.59 -2.58 9.35
N GLU A 39 -10.31 -2.71 10.45
CA GLU A 39 -9.73 -3.00 11.76
C GLU A 39 -8.97 -4.33 11.81
N ALA A 40 -7.88 -4.38 12.58
CA ALA A 40 -7.04 -5.56 12.77
C ALA A 40 -7.83 -6.84 13.16
N LYS A 41 -8.92 -6.69 13.93
CA LYS A 41 -9.79 -7.82 14.35
C LYS A 41 -10.39 -8.59 13.18
N LYS A 42 -10.62 -7.91 12.05
CA LYS A 42 -11.18 -8.49 10.81
C LYS A 42 -10.10 -9.07 9.89
N LEU A 43 -8.82 -8.94 10.23
CA LEU A 43 -7.68 -9.39 9.41
C LEU A 43 -7.09 -10.73 9.89
N LYS A 44 -7.68 -11.37 10.91
CA LYS A 44 -7.13 -12.58 11.54
C LYS A 44 -6.84 -13.70 10.55
N ASP A 45 -7.74 -13.91 9.60
CA ASP A 45 -7.64 -15.00 8.62
C ASP A 45 -6.50 -14.79 7.61
N ILE A 46 -6.08 -13.54 7.40
CA ILE A 46 -4.99 -13.18 6.47
C ILE A 46 -3.71 -12.73 7.20
N ALA A 47 -3.68 -12.74 8.54
CA ALA A 47 -2.58 -12.18 9.32
C ALA A 47 -1.24 -12.86 9.04
N SER A 48 -1.24 -14.18 8.84
CA SER A 48 -0.03 -14.94 8.49
C SER A 48 0.53 -14.55 7.12
N THR A 49 -0.35 -14.25 6.16
CA THR A 49 0.00 -13.76 4.83
C THR A 49 0.56 -12.34 4.91
N LEU A 50 -0.12 -11.43 5.62
CA LEU A 50 0.34 -10.05 5.81
C LEU A 50 1.74 -10.01 6.46
N LYS A 51 1.99 -10.86 7.46
CA LYS A 51 3.29 -10.95 8.13
C LYS A 51 4.42 -11.41 7.20
N LYS A 52 4.13 -12.24 6.20
CA LYS A 52 5.12 -12.71 5.22
C LYS A 52 5.42 -11.65 4.16
N ILE A 53 4.42 -10.85 3.78
CA ILE A 53 4.52 -9.89 2.68
C ILE A 53 5.09 -8.54 3.14
N TYR A 54 4.75 -8.10 4.36
CA TYR A 54 5.00 -6.73 4.81
C TYR A 54 5.97 -6.67 5.98
N THR A 55 7.02 -5.87 5.81
CA THR A 55 8.01 -5.57 6.85
C THR A 55 7.43 -4.70 7.96
N VAL A 56 6.42 -3.88 7.67
CA VAL A 56 5.72 -3.03 8.64
C VAL A 56 4.68 -3.78 9.47
N TYR A 57 4.58 -5.12 9.34
CA TYR A 57 3.52 -5.90 9.97
C TYR A 57 3.45 -5.73 11.48
N SER A 58 2.22 -5.54 11.96
CA SER A 58 1.85 -5.63 13.36
C SER A 58 0.47 -6.25 13.49
N GLY A 59 0.30 -7.16 14.45
CA GLY A 59 -0.99 -7.83 14.70
C GLY A 59 -2.13 -6.91 15.16
N THR A 60 -1.82 -5.65 15.46
CA THR A 60 -2.78 -4.62 15.86
C THR A 60 -2.91 -3.46 14.87
N ALA A 61 -2.16 -3.49 13.75
CA ALA A 61 -2.30 -2.51 12.69
C ALA A 61 -3.58 -2.77 11.88
N ASP A 62 -4.29 -1.70 11.52
CA ASP A 62 -5.38 -1.76 10.55
C ASP A 62 -4.85 -1.97 9.12
N LEU A 63 -5.75 -2.32 8.20
CA LEU A 63 -5.37 -2.70 6.84
C LEU A 63 -4.69 -1.57 6.06
N SER A 64 -5.03 -0.31 6.35
CA SER A 64 -4.53 0.85 5.59
C SER A 64 -3.02 1.01 5.71
N ILE A 65 -2.43 0.54 6.82
CA ILE A 65 -0.99 0.60 7.07
C ILE A 65 -0.18 -0.23 6.07
N TYR A 66 -0.70 -1.38 5.65
CA TYR A 66 -0.02 -2.23 4.69
C TYR A 66 0.02 -1.63 3.29
N PHE A 67 -0.95 -0.76 2.96
CA PHE A 67 -0.97 -0.02 1.69
C PHE A 67 0.12 1.04 1.60
N ILE A 68 0.68 1.51 2.73
CA ILE A 68 1.84 2.41 2.72
C ILE A 68 3.06 1.68 2.13
N GLU A 69 3.38 0.50 2.66
CA GLU A 69 4.49 -0.32 2.14
C GLU A 69 4.19 -0.82 0.73
N GLN A 70 2.96 -1.27 0.45
CA GLN A 70 2.59 -1.72 -0.90
C GLN A 70 2.67 -0.59 -1.94
N GLY A 71 2.22 0.61 -1.59
CA GLY A 71 2.29 1.77 -2.46
C GLY A 71 3.73 2.17 -2.78
N LEU A 72 4.62 2.13 -1.78
CA LEU A 72 6.05 2.37 -1.98
C LEU A 72 6.71 1.30 -2.85
N LYS A 73 6.35 0.01 -2.69
CA LYS A 73 6.84 -1.09 -3.54
C LYS A 73 6.42 -0.95 -5.00
N LEU A 74 5.25 -0.39 -5.27
CA LEU A 74 4.74 -0.16 -6.63
C LEU A 74 5.31 1.13 -7.25
N CYS A 75 5.82 2.05 -6.44
CA CYS A 75 6.31 3.33 -6.91
C CYS A 75 7.78 3.22 -7.34
N LYS A 76 8.16 3.95 -8.39
CA LYS A 76 9.57 4.13 -8.76
C LYS A 76 10.32 4.84 -7.63
N ASP A 77 11.64 4.66 -7.54
CA ASP A 77 12.49 5.35 -6.55
C ASP A 77 12.37 6.89 -6.62
N SER A 78 12.16 7.44 -7.82
CA SER A 78 11.96 8.88 -8.07
C SER A 78 10.48 9.31 -8.12
N GLY A 79 9.56 8.38 -7.85
CA GLY A 79 8.12 8.60 -7.95
C GLY A 79 7.51 9.23 -6.70
N LEU A 80 6.18 9.37 -6.71
CA LEU A 80 5.41 9.95 -5.63
C LEU A 80 4.34 8.98 -5.11
N LEU A 81 4.35 8.72 -3.81
CA LEU A 81 3.23 8.12 -3.11
C LEU A 81 2.38 9.22 -2.45
N MET A 82 1.08 9.22 -2.73
CA MET A 82 0.08 10.09 -2.09
C MET A 82 -1.05 9.24 -1.53
N LEU A 83 -1.19 9.20 -0.21
CA LEU A 83 -2.24 8.44 0.45
C LEU A 83 -3.05 9.31 1.39
N ILE A 84 -4.37 9.13 1.38
CA ILE A 84 -5.22 9.48 2.52
C ILE A 84 -5.22 8.27 3.44
N THR A 85 -4.79 8.39 4.70
CA THR A 85 -4.69 7.26 5.62
C THR A 85 -5.02 7.67 7.06
N THR A 86 -5.09 6.70 7.97
CA THR A 86 -5.26 6.98 9.40
C THR A 86 -3.98 7.60 9.97
N ASN A 87 -4.10 8.55 10.89
CA ASN A 87 -2.96 9.18 11.58
C ASN A 87 -2.55 8.42 12.88
N LYS A 88 -3.33 7.42 13.31
CA LYS A 88 -3.10 6.65 14.55
C LYS A 88 -1.69 6.03 14.63
N PHE A 89 -1.07 5.70 13.50
CA PHE A 89 0.27 5.13 13.49
C PHE A 89 1.35 6.14 13.93
N PHE A 90 1.08 7.45 14.03
CA PHE A 90 2.04 8.39 14.58
C PHE A 90 2.36 8.12 16.05
N ASN A 91 1.32 7.84 16.85
CA ASN A 91 1.42 7.82 18.32
C ASN A 91 1.25 6.44 18.95
N THR A 92 1.06 5.39 18.14
CA THR A 92 0.87 4.01 18.63
C THR A 92 2.14 3.18 18.55
N GLY A 93 2.19 2.12 19.37
CA GLY A 93 3.27 1.14 19.37
C GLY A 93 3.38 0.35 18.06
N TYR A 94 2.24 -0.01 17.46
CA TYR A 94 2.23 -0.72 16.16
C TYR A 94 2.83 0.13 15.04
N GLY A 95 2.70 1.45 15.13
CA GLY A 95 3.22 2.38 14.13
C GLY A 95 4.75 2.49 14.13
N LYS A 96 5.48 1.90 15.09
CA LYS A 96 6.95 2.02 15.17
C LYS A 96 7.64 1.56 13.88
N LEU A 97 7.24 0.42 13.34
CA LEU A 97 7.81 -0.11 12.10
C LEU A 97 7.42 0.74 10.89
N VAL A 98 6.18 1.23 10.86
CA VAL A 98 5.67 2.12 9.80
C VAL A 98 6.47 3.42 9.75
N ARG A 99 6.65 4.08 10.89
CA ARG A 99 7.45 5.31 11.00
C ARG A 99 8.90 5.05 10.58
N ALA A 100 9.52 3.96 11.05
CA ALA A 100 10.87 3.59 10.64
C ALA A 100 10.98 3.28 9.14
N TYR A 101 9.94 2.71 8.53
CA TYR A 101 9.87 2.45 7.09
C TYR A 101 9.77 3.76 6.29
N LEU A 102 8.84 4.64 6.66
CA LEU A 102 8.65 5.95 6.03
C LEU A 102 9.88 6.85 6.11
N LEU A 103 10.62 6.82 7.23
CA LEU A 103 11.84 7.61 7.40
C LEU A 103 13.01 7.18 6.49
N LYS A 104 12.89 6.07 5.74
CA LYS A 104 13.84 5.71 4.68
C LYS A 104 13.61 6.49 3.38
N HIS A 105 12.50 7.21 3.28
CA HIS A 105 12.08 7.95 2.10
C HIS A 105 11.93 9.44 2.40
N GLN A 106 11.93 10.27 1.35
CA GLN A 106 11.69 11.69 1.50
C GLN A 106 10.20 11.96 1.74
N ILE A 107 9.86 12.52 2.91
CA ILE A 107 8.52 13.01 3.20
C ILE A 107 8.43 14.46 2.71
N ARG A 108 7.58 14.71 1.71
CA ARG A 108 7.36 16.07 1.19
C ARG A 108 6.32 16.85 1.99
N ASN A 109 5.18 16.21 2.24
CA ASN A 109 4.04 16.84 2.89
C ASN A 109 3.34 15.82 3.81
N ILE A 110 2.93 16.27 4.98
CA ILE A 110 1.95 15.61 5.85
C ILE A 110 0.87 16.64 6.12
N ILE A 111 -0.38 16.28 5.86
CA ILE A 111 -1.55 17.09 6.15
C ILE A 111 -2.36 16.29 7.17
N ASP A 112 -2.46 16.83 8.39
CA ASP A 112 -3.33 16.28 9.43
C ASP A 112 -4.62 17.11 9.47
N PHE A 113 -5.76 16.42 9.56
CA PHE A 113 -7.09 17.03 9.54
C PHE A 113 -7.75 17.06 10.92
N GLU A 114 -7.02 16.65 11.97
CA GLU A 114 -7.43 16.78 13.38
C GLU A 114 -7.22 18.20 13.94
#